data_AF-A0A1H8PPL1-F1
#
_entry.id   AF-A0A1H8PPL1-F1
#
_cell.length_a   1.000
_cell.length_b   1.000
_cell.length_c   1.000
_cell.angle_alpha   90.00
_cell.angle_beta   90.00
_cell.angle_gamma   90.00
#
_symmetry.space_group_name_H-M   'P 1'
#
loop_
_entity.id
_entity.type
_entity.pdbx_description
1 polymer ?
#
loop_
_entity_poly.entity_id
_entity_poly.type
_entity_poly.pdbx_seq_one_letter_code
_entity_poly.pdbx_strand_id
1 'polypeptide(L)' 'MVNSTLTPEQSRLDTIKHLRWQAKAVANLLSAVHLLPAADQQTTLDTTTRLADELASDLATLVRGAV' A
#
# COMPACT_ATOMS: atom_id res chain seq x y z
N MET A 1 14.37 -21.78 -21.42
CA MET A 1 13.73 -20.88 -20.44
C MET A 1 13.57 -19.54 -21.11
N VAL A 2 12.35 -19.06 -21.27
CA VAL A 2 12.11 -17.74 -21.88
C VAL A 2 12.21 -16.72 -20.74
N ASN A 3 13.27 -15.90 -20.74
CA ASN A 3 13.36 -14.74 -19.85
C ASN A 3 12.36 -13.70 -20.35
N SER A 4 11.13 -13.72 -19.83
CA SER A 4 10.17 -12.64 -20.04
C SER A 4 10.57 -11.46 -19.16
N THR A 5 11.47 -10.61 -19.66
CA THR A 5 11.69 -9.28 -19.09
C THR A 5 10.41 -8.47 -19.32
N LEU A 6 9.74 -8.09 -18.22
CA LEU A 6 8.58 -7.20 -18.28
C LEU A 6 8.96 -5.92 -19.01
N THR A 7 8.09 -5.45 -19.89
CA THR A 7 8.27 -4.11 -20.44
C THR A 7 8.15 -3.09 -19.30
N PRO A 8 8.82 -1.92 -19.39
CA PRO A 8 8.70 -0.87 -18.36
C PRO A 8 7.25 -0.48 -18.07
N GLU A 9 6.38 -0.49 -19.09
CA GLU A 9 4.95 -0.23 -18.95
C GLU A 9 4.22 -1.32 -18.15
N GLN A 10 4.54 -2.60 -18.37
CA GLN A 10 3.97 -3.70 -17.59
C GLN A 10 4.40 -3.62 -16.12
N SER A 11 5.68 -3.34 -15.87
CA SER A 11 6.19 -3.14 -14.52
C SER A 11 5.47 -1.99 -13.81
N ARG A 12 5.29 -0.85 -14.48
CA ARG A 12 4.56 0.30 -13.94
C ARG A 12 3.09 -0.03 -13.64
N LEU A 13 2.41 -0.73 -14.53
CA LEU A 13 1.01 -1.14 -14.32
C LEU A 13 0.87 -2.08 -13.13
N ASP A 14 1.79 -3.01 -12.96
CA ASP A 14 1.77 -3.94 -11.83
C ASP A 14 2.10 -3.23 -10.52
N THR A 15 3.02 -2.26 -10.51
CA THR A 15 3.25 -1.36 -9.37
C THR A 15 1.98 -0.60 -8.99
N ILE A 16 1.27 -0.01 -9.95
CA ILE A 16 0.01 0.71 -9.70
C ILE A 16 -1.04 -0.22 -9.07
N LYS A 17 -1.19 -1.44 -9.61
CA LYS A 17 -2.13 -2.43 -9.06
C LYS A 17 -1.76 -2.82 -7.63
N HIS A 18 -0.47 -3.02 -7.36
CA HIS A 18 0.03 -3.36 -6.04
C HIS A 18 -0.27 -2.26 -5.02
N LEU A 19 0.07 -1.00 -5.33
CA LEU A 19 -0.20 0.15 -4.46
C LEU A 19 -1.71 0.33 -4.22
N ARG A 20 -2.55 0.12 -5.25
CA ARG A 20 -4.01 0.16 -5.09
C ARG A 20 -4.51 -0.94 -4.15
N TRP A 21 -3.95 -2.14 -4.23
CA TRP A 21 -4.31 -3.23 -3.33
C TRP A 21 -3.90 -2.90 -1.88
N GLN A 22 -2.70 -2.36 -1.66
CA GLN A 22 -2.25 -1.91 -0.34
C GLN A 22 -3.15 -0.80 0.22
N ALA A 23 -3.52 0.19 -0.58
CA ALA A 23 -4.45 1.26 -0.17
C ALA A 23 -5.77 0.70 0.35
N LYS A 24 -6.31 -0.30 -0.35
CA LYS A 24 -7.55 -0.97 0.05
C LYS A 24 -7.38 -1.75 1.35
N ALA A 25 -6.25 -2.42 1.54
CA ALA A 25 -5.95 -3.13 2.78
C ALA A 25 -5.86 -2.18 3.98
N VAL A 26 -5.14 -1.07 3.85
CA VAL A 26 -5.03 -0.02 4.88
C VAL A 26 -6.40 0.56 5.23
N ALA A 27 -7.21 0.91 4.22
CA ALA A 27 -8.56 1.43 4.44
C ALA A 27 -9.45 0.42 5.17
N ASN A 28 -9.38 -0.86 4.79
CA ASN A 28 -10.13 -1.92 5.46
C ASN A 28 -9.70 -2.08 6.92
N LEU A 29 -8.40 -2.04 7.22
CA LEU A 29 -7.88 -2.12 8.58
C LEU A 29 -8.40 -0.95 9.42
N LEU A 30 -8.29 0.29 8.94
CA LEU A 30 -8.82 1.48 9.62
C LEU A 30 -10.31 1.36 9.88
N SER A 31 -11.09 0.87 8.90
CA SER A 31 -12.53 0.69 9.06
C SER A 31 -12.88 -0.35 10.12
N ALA A 32 -12.02 -1.34 10.36
CA ALA A 32 -12.27 -2.45 11.26
C ALA A 32 -11.65 -2.29 12.65
N VAL A 33 -10.86 -1.23 12.91
CA VAL A 33 -10.21 -0.99 14.22
C VAL A 33 -11.20 -1.08 15.38
N HIS A 34 -12.40 -0.52 15.21
CA HIS A 34 -13.43 -0.50 16.25
C HIS A 34 -13.93 -1.90 16.68
N LEU A 35 -13.63 -2.93 15.88
CA LEU A 35 -13.96 -4.33 16.18
C LEU A 35 -12.90 -5.01 17.06
N LEU A 36 -11.74 -4.40 17.24
CA LEU A 36 -10.65 -4.93 18.07
C LEU A 36 -10.90 -4.67 19.55
N PRO A 37 -10.34 -5.50 20.45
CA PRO A 37 -10.28 -5.20 21.87
C PRO A 37 -9.66 -3.81 22.10
N ALA A 38 -10.18 -3.04 23.05
CA ALA A 38 -9.72 -1.67 23.33
C ALA A 38 -8.20 -1.56 23.57
N ALA A 39 -7.59 -2.60 24.16
CA ALA A 39 -6.15 -2.68 24.38
C ALA A 39 -5.32 -2.70 23.09
N ASP A 40 -5.89 -3.20 21.98
CA ASP A 40 -5.19 -3.37 20.70
C ASP A 40 -5.51 -2.26 19.69
N GLN A 41 -6.56 -1.46 19.94
CA GLN A 41 -7.03 -0.42 19.02
C GLN A 41 -5.96 0.64 18.75
N GLN A 42 -5.33 1.16 19.81
CA GLN A 42 -4.33 2.22 19.68
C GLN A 42 -3.11 1.74 18.87
N THR A 43 -2.55 0.60 19.23
CA THR A 43 -1.42 -0.01 18.51
C THR A 43 -1.75 -0.27 17.04
N THR A 44 -2.98 -0.70 16.74
CA THR A 44 -3.42 -0.95 15.37
C THR A 44 -3.59 0.35 14.59
N LEU A 45 -4.14 1.41 15.20
CA LEU A 45 -4.24 2.73 14.58
C LEU A 45 -2.87 3.28 14.24
N ASP A 46 -1.93 3.24 15.19
CA ASP A 46 -0.58 3.77 15.00
C ASP A 46 0.16 3.02 13.87
N THR A 47 0.08 1.69 13.88
CA THR A 47 0.68 0.85 12.84
C THR A 47 0.06 1.10 11.47
N THR A 48 -1.28 1.15 11.40
CA THR A 48 -2.00 1.33 10.13
C THR A 48 -1.82 2.73 9.57
N THR A 49 -1.71 3.74 10.42
CA THR A 49 -1.38 5.12 10.01
C THR A 49 0.02 5.19 9.43
N ARG A 50 1.01 4.55 10.06
CA ARG A 50 2.37 4.48 9.51
C ARG A 50 2.42 3.81 8.14
N LEU A 51 1.68 2.71 7.95
CA LEU A 51 1.54 2.05 6.66
C LEU A 51 0.88 2.96 5.60
N ALA A 52 -0.07 3.81 6.01
CA ALA A 52 -0.69 4.78 5.12
C ALA A 52 0.31 5.86 4.66
N ASP A 53 1.17 6.33 5.55
CA ASP A 53 2.21 7.31 5.24
C ASP A 53 3.29 6.73 4.30
N GLU A 54 3.72 5.49 4.56
CA GLU A 54 4.65 4.74 3.69
C GLU A 54 4.05 4.61 2.27
N LEU A 55 2.78 4.19 2.18
CA LEU A 55 2.08 4.07 0.91
C LEU A 55 1.92 5.42 0.17
N ALA A 56 1.67 6.50 0.91
CA ALA A 56 1.59 7.84 0.33
C ALA A 56 2.93 8.29 -0.25
N SER A 57 4.04 7.96 0.41
CA SER A 57 5.39 8.21 -0.09
C SER A 57 5.70 7.42 -1.37
N ASP A 58 5.30 6.14 -1.42
CA ASP A 58 5.48 5.29 -2.60
C ASP A 58 4.66 5.80 -3.79
N LEU A 59 3.41 6.21 -3.55
CA LEU A 59 2.57 6.85 -4.56
C LEU A 59 3.17 8.17 -5.05
N ALA A 60 3.71 9.00 -4.17
CA ALA A 60 4.37 10.25 -4.56
C ALA A 60 5.62 9.99 -5.42
N THR A 61 6.39 8.96 -5.09
CA THR A 61 7.56 8.53 -5.87
C THR A 61 7.18 8.05 -7.26
N LEU A 62 6.12 7.24 -7.35
CA LEU A 62 5.58 6.78 -8.62
C LEU A 62 5.05 7.93 -9.49
N VAL A 63 4.33 8.89 -8.90
CA VAL A 63 3.79 10.07 -9.63
C VAL A 63 4.91 10.96 -10.15
N ARG A 64 6.00 11.13 -9.38
CA ARG A 64 7.18 11.90 -9.81
C ARG A 64 7.99 11.22 -10.91
N GLY A 65 7.66 9.97 -11.28
CA GLY A 65 8.35 9.25 -12.35
C GLY A 65 9.78 8.88 -11.99
N ALA A 66 10.10 8.73 -10.70
CA ALA A 66 11.36 8.15 -10.27
C ALA A 66 11.30 6.62 -10.50
N VAL A 67 11.44 6.22 -11.77
CA VAL A 67 11.66 4.86 -12.26
C VAL A 67 12.61 4.94 -13.45
#